data_AF-A0A1T4P3A7-F1
#
_entry.id   AF-A0A1T4P3A7-F1
#
_cell.length_a   1.000
_cell.length_b   1.000
_cell.length_c   1.000
_cell.angle_alpha   90.00
_cell.angle_beta   90.00
_cell.angle_gamma   90.00
#
_symmetry.space_group_name_H-M   'P 1'
#
loop_
_entity.id
_entity.type
_entity.pdbx_description
1 polymer ?
#
loop_
_entity_poly.entity_id
_entity_poly.type
_entity_poly.pdbx_seq_one_letter_code
_entity_poly.pdbx_strand_id
1 'polypeptide(L)'
;MNEQELLNAIYSGPFVTKAKEQFSNSNSPKISVWSDYVSGNANRQDFLHTALEWVSARHFQSVEQYMSLHRNDADVNEIKTYFDAVMDWIDATFKETTSEMRGLEWGRLYENFHGNGYNGDKVWERVSALLADDFVTNRKGVFEYVLGGEENKSLLHIRVFDDRTKKAAYQKQTNEAQEKGISNCPYCAMSENANKKKIWKFSEMDADHVTAWSKGGVTARANCEMLCKSHNRAKGNR
;
A
#
# COMPACT_ATOMS: atom_id res chain seq x y z
N MET A 1 -25.99 2.89 -13.31
CA MET A 1 -26.08 1.64 -12.57
C MET A 1 -24.68 1.07 -12.44
N ASN A 2 -24.15 0.89 -11.22
CA ASN A 2 -22.89 0.18 -10.99
C ASN A 2 -23.11 -1.33 -10.81
N GLU A 3 -22.02 -2.07 -10.64
CA GLU A 3 -22.02 -3.51 -10.50
C GLU A 3 -22.85 -3.97 -9.29
N GLN A 4 -22.64 -3.36 -8.10
CA GLN A 4 -23.40 -3.73 -6.91
C GLN A 4 -24.91 -3.44 -7.05
N GLU A 5 -25.29 -2.34 -7.71
CA GLU A 5 -26.69 -2.03 -8.01
C GLU A 5 -27.32 -3.09 -8.92
N LEU A 6 -26.57 -3.65 -9.88
CA LEU A 6 -27.02 -4.76 -10.73
C LEU A 6 -27.17 -6.06 -9.94
N LEU A 7 -26.18 -6.42 -9.12
CA LEU A 7 -26.23 -7.61 -8.26
C LEU A 7 -27.42 -7.57 -7.31
N ASN A 8 -27.72 -6.40 -6.73
CA ASN A 8 -28.87 -6.20 -5.86
C ASN A 8 -30.21 -6.37 -6.60
N ALA A 9 -30.27 -6.09 -7.91
CA ALA A 9 -31.47 -6.35 -8.71
C ALA A 9 -31.63 -7.85 -9.00
N ILE A 10 -30.55 -8.55 -9.38
CA ILE A 10 -30.54 -9.98 -9.71
C ILE A 10 -30.88 -10.83 -8.47
N TYR A 11 -30.23 -10.54 -7.34
CA TYR A 11 -30.35 -11.29 -6.09
C TYR A 11 -31.31 -10.62 -5.10
N SER A 12 -32.30 -9.88 -5.61
CA SER A 12 -33.29 -9.22 -4.76
C SER A 12 -33.97 -10.21 -3.81
N GLY A 13 -34.21 -9.73 -2.58
CA GLY A 13 -34.80 -10.49 -1.48
C GLY A 13 -34.69 -9.74 -0.14
N PRO A 14 -35.18 -10.36 0.96
CA PRO A 14 -35.15 -9.77 2.29
C PRO A 14 -33.75 -9.33 2.74
N PHE A 15 -32.73 -10.14 2.43
CA PHE A 15 -31.33 -9.83 2.74
C PHE A 15 -30.88 -8.52 2.11
N VAL A 16 -31.05 -8.34 0.79
CA VAL A 16 -30.63 -7.12 0.07
C VAL A 16 -31.32 -5.88 0.61
N THR A 17 -32.60 -5.99 0.98
CA THR A 17 -33.37 -4.89 1.56
C THR A 17 -32.72 -4.43 2.86
N LYS A 18 -32.46 -5.36 3.78
CA LYS A 18 -31.81 -5.07 5.07
C LYS A 18 -30.36 -4.63 4.92
N ALA A 19 -29.64 -5.17 3.95
CA ALA A 19 -28.25 -4.81 3.70
C ALA A 19 -28.16 -3.35 3.22
N LYS A 20 -29.09 -2.92 2.35
CA LYS A 20 -29.19 -1.51 1.94
C LYS A 20 -29.59 -0.59 3.08
N GLU A 21 -30.52 -1.00 3.95
CA GLU A 21 -30.88 -0.23 5.15
C GLU A 21 -29.66 -0.03 6.07
N GLN A 22 -28.83 -1.06 6.22
CA GLN A 22 -27.65 -1.03 7.07
C GLN A 22 -26.50 -0.22 6.45
N PHE A 23 -26.17 -0.43 5.18
CA PHE A 23 -24.93 0.05 4.55
C PHE A 23 -25.10 1.20 3.55
N SER A 24 -26.32 1.45 3.08
CA SER A 24 -26.61 2.44 2.02
C SER A 24 -27.48 3.60 2.51
N ASN A 25 -27.71 3.70 3.82
CA ASN A 25 -28.42 4.83 4.43
C ASN A 25 -27.49 6.04 4.59
N SER A 26 -27.54 6.98 3.64
CA SER A 26 -26.69 8.19 3.62
C SER A 26 -26.93 9.15 4.79
N ASN A 27 -28.06 9.03 5.50
CA ASN A 27 -28.34 9.81 6.71
C ASN A 27 -27.76 9.18 7.99
N SER A 28 -27.18 7.98 7.90
CA SER A 28 -26.60 7.30 9.07
C SER A 28 -25.30 7.98 9.49
N PRO A 29 -25.10 8.29 10.79
CA PRO A 29 -23.85 8.87 11.28
C PRO A 29 -22.65 7.94 11.05
N LYS A 30 -22.91 6.62 10.92
CA LYS A 30 -21.87 5.62 10.61
C LYS A 30 -21.19 5.87 9.26
N ILE A 31 -21.90 6.48 8.30
CA ILE A 31 -21.33 6.79 6.98
C ILE A 31 -20.12 7.70 7.12
N SER A 32 -20.17 8.69 8.01
CA SER A 32 -19.03 9.58 8.21
C SER A 32 -17.80 8.82 8.70
N VAL A 33 -17.98 7.88 9.63
CA VAL A 33 -16.89 7.05 10.17
C VAL A 33 -16.35 6.09 9.10
N TRP A 34 -17.24 5.40 8.38
CA TRP A 34 -16.83 4.47 7.34
C TRP A 34 -16.12 5.17 6.18
N SER A 35 -16.53 6.41 5.85
CA SER A 35 -15.88 7.23 4.83
C SER A 35 -14.42 7.52 5.13
N ASP A 36 -13.94 7.42 6.37
CA ASP A 36 -12.53 7.63 6.66
C ASP A 36 -11.65 6.45 6.23
N TYR A 37 -12.22 5.25 6.13
CA TYR A 37 -11.50 4.01 5.86
C TYR A 37 -11.87 3.36 4.54
N VAL A 38 -13.14 3.46 4.14
CA VAL A 38 -13.69 2.90 2.91
C VAL A 38 -13.92 4.02 1.91
N SER A 39 -13.36 3.87 0.71
CA SER A 39 -13.62 4.79 -0.40
C SER A 39 -15.01 4.54 -0.97
N GLY A 40 -15.84 5.58 -1.08
CA GLY A 40 -17.09 5.48 -1.81
C GLY A 40 -18.21 6.34 -1.25
N ASN A 41 -19.42 6.07 -1.72
CA ASN A 41 -20.64 6.79 -1.43
C ASN A 41 -21.78 5.81 -1.08
N ALA A 42 -22.47 6.07 0.03
CA ALA A 42 -23.60 5.26 0.49
C ALA A 42 -24.74 5.17 -0.55
N ASN A 43 -25.02 6.26 -1.27
CA ASN A 43 -26.05 6.28 -2.32
C ASN A 43 -25.68 5.41 -3.52
N ARG A 44 -24.37 5.20 -3.76
CA ARG A 44 -23.85 4.28 -4.77
C ARG A 44 -23.62 2.88 -4.22
N GLN A 45 -23.94 2.66 -2.95
CA GLN A 45 -23.89 1.34 -2.29
C GLN A 45 -22.45 0.81 -2.16
N ASP A 46 -21.46 1.72 -2.16
CA ASP A 46 -20.04 1.33 -2.12
C ASP A 46 -19.67 0.69 -0.77
N PHE A 47 -20.22 1.15 0.36
CA PHE A 47 -20.01 0.51 1.66
C PHE A 47 -20.63 -0.89 1.73
N LEU A 48 -21.80 -1.07 1.11
CA LEU A 48 -22.44 -2.40 1.00
C LEU A 48 -21.56 -3.32 0.16
N HIS A 49 -21.05 -2.82 -0.96
CA HIS A 49 -20.15 -3.56 -1.83
C HIS A 49 -18.90 -4.01 -1.06
N THR A 50 -18.21 -3.09 -0.40
CA THR A 50 -17.02 -3.41 0.42
C THR A 50 -17.32 -4.42 1.52
N ALA A 51 -18.45 -4.29 2.22
CA ALA A 51 -18.85 -5.25 3.25
C ALA A 51 -19.09 -6.65 2.66
N LEU A 52 -19.70 -6.73 1.48
CA LEU A 52 -19.92 -7.97 0.76
C LEU A 52 -18.60 -8.57 0.26
N GLU A 53 -17.70 -7.77 -0.31
CA GLU A 53 -16.37 -8.22 -0.73
C GLU A 53 -15.60 -8.85 0.42
N TRP A 54 -15.61 -8.20 1.58
CA TRP A 54 -14.92 -8.65 2.78
C TRP A 54 -15.44 -10.00 3.28
N VAL A 55 -16.76 -10.13 3.51
CA VAL A 55 -17.33 -11.39 4.01
C VAL A 55 -17.24 -12.51 2.97
N SER A 56 -17.35 -12.19 1.68
CA SER A 56 -17.24 -13.17 0.60
C SER A 56 -15.81 -13.70 0.46
N ALA A 57 -14.81 -12.82 0.56
CA ALA A 57 -13.40 -13.21 0.53
C ALA A 57 -13.02 -14.13 1.69
N ARG A 58 -13.55 -13.88 2.89
CA ARG A 58 -13.41 -14.77 4.07
C ARG A 58 -13.92 -16.19 3.78
N HIS A 59 -14.97 -16.31 2.99
CA HIS A 59 -15.55 -17.59 2.57
C HIS A 59 -14.94 -18.18 1.30
N PHE A 60 -13.90 -17.55 0.74
CA PHE A 60 -13.29 -17.91 -0.55
C PHE A 60 -14.30 -17.94 -1.71
N GLN A 61 -15.24 -16.99 -1.72
CA GLN A 61 -16.32 -16.89 -2.69
C GLN A 61 -16.36 -15.50 -3.36
N SER A 62 -17.06 -15.40 -4.49
CA SER A 62 -17.41 -14.11 -5.09
C SER A 62 -18.62 -13.48 -4.38
N VAL A 63 -18.78 -12.16 -4.52
CA VAL A 63 -19.95 -11.43 -4.01
C VAL A 63 -21.26 -12.01 -4.56
N GLU A 64 -21.27 -12.39 -5.84
CA GLU A 64 -22.43 -13.01 -6.50
C GLU A 64 -22.83 -14.33 -5.82
N GLN A 65 -21.86 -15.18 -5.51
CA GLN A 65 -22.08 -16.46 -4.86
C GLN A 65 -22.66 -16.26 -3.46
N TYR A 66 -22.05 -15.37 -2.67
CA TYR A 66 -22.55 -15.04 -1.33
C TYR A 66 -23.98 -14.49 -1.40
N MET A 67 -24.23 -13.48 -2.25
CA MET A 67 -25.56 -12.91 -2.40
C MET A 67 -26.60 -13.93 -2.87
N SER A 68 -26.25 -14.83 -3.78
CA SER A 68 -27.13 -15.89 -4.25
C SER A 68 -27.55 -16.84 -3.13
N LEU A 69 -26.61 -17.21 -2.25
CA LEU A 69 -26.86 -18.09 -1.11
C LEU A 69 -27.72 -17.42 -0.03
N HIS A 70 -27.45 -16.15 0.25
CA HIS A 70 -28.04 -15.41 1.37
C HIS A 70 -29.28 -14.58 0.99
N ARG A 71 -29.69 -14.53 -0.29
CA ARG A 71 -30.79 -13.64 -0.76
C ARG A 71 -32.10 -13.74 0.03
N ASN A 72 -32.39 -14.90 0.61
CA ASN A 72 -33.62 -15.18 1.36
C ASN A 72 -33.46 -15.03 2.87
N ASP A 73 -32.25 -14.70 3.34
CA ASP A 73 -31.98 -14.57 4.77
C ASP A 73 -32.78 -13.42 5.35
N ALA A 74 -33.31 -13.68 6.55
CA ALA A 74 -34.15 -12.72 7.24
C ALA A 74 -33.35 -11.60 7.89
N ASP A 75 -32.01 -11.66 7.97
CA ASP A 75 -31.17 -10.64 8.57
C ASP A 75 -29.82 -10.51 7.84
N VAL A 76 -28.98 -9.59 8.31
CA VAL A 76 -27.66 -9.28 7.76
C VAL A 76 -26.57 -9.37 8.84
N ASN A 77 -26.79 -10.22 9.85
CA ASN A 77 -25.94 -10.25 11.04
C ASN A 77 -24.50 -10.65 10.71
N GLU A 78 -24.29 -11.60 9.80
CA GLU A 78 -22.95 -12.05 9.43
C GLU A 78 -22.13 -10.94 8.79
N ILE A 79 -22.60 -10.38 7.66
CA ILE A 79 -21.94 -9.27 6.97
C ILE A 79 -21.74 -8.08 7.90
N LYS A 80 -22.72 -7.75 8.75
CA LYS A 80 -22.61 -6.66 9.72
C LYS A 80 -21.54 -6.94 10.77
N THR A 81 -21.55 -8.12 11.37
CA THR A 81 -20.60 -8.50 12.42
C THR A 81 -19.18 -8.53 11.89
N TYR A 82 -18.99 -9.05 10.67
CA TYR A 82 -17.67 -9.09 10.06
C TYR A 82 -17.16 -7.70 9.71
N PHE A 83 -18.00 -6.85 9.10
CA PHE A 83 -17.64 -5.47 8.81
C PHE A 83 -17.30 -4.69 10.09
N ASP A 84 -18.13 -4.78 11.13
CA ASP A 84 -17.88 -4.14 12.42
C ASP A 84 -16.58 -4.65 13.05
N ALA A 85 -16.27 -5.95 12.97
CA ALA A 85 -15.02 -6.51 13.50
C ALA A 85 -13.77 -5.93 12.80
N VAL A 86 -13.83 -5.72 11.47
CA VAL A 86 -12.74 -5.06 10.74
C VAL A 86 -12.59 -3.61 11.21
N MET A 87 -13.68 -2.87 11.33
CA MET A 87 -13.67 -1.46 11.78
C MET A 87 -13.16 -1.32 13.22
N ASP A 88 -13.65 -2.15 14.13
CA ASP A 88 -13.24 -2.17 15.54
C ASP A 88 -11.75 -2.51 15.67
N TRP A 89 -11.23 -3.41 14.85
CA TRP A 89 -9.80 -3.72 14.81
C TRP A 89 -8.96 -2.53 14.32
N ILE A 90 -9.41 -1.79 13.31
CA ILE A 90 -8.73 -0.58 12.84
C ILE A 90 -8.66 0.44 13.97
N ASP A 91 -9.79 0.74 14.62
CA ASP A 91 -9.86 1.72 15.72
C ASP A 91 -9.04 1.28 16.95
N ALA A 92 -8.95 -0.02 17.23
CA ALA A 92 -8.10 -0.55 18.30
C ALA A 92 -6.60 -0.46 17.96
N THR A 93 -6.25 -0.53 16.67
CA THR A 93 -4.85 -0.59 16.20
C THR A 93 -4.27 0.81 15.96
N PHE A 94 -5.05 1.74 15.43
CA PHE A 94 -4.61 3.08 15.04
C PHE A 94 -5.32 4.15 15.89
N LYS A 95 -4.56 4.92 16.67
CA LYS A 95 -5.10 5.95 17.56
C LYS A 95 -5.60 7.21 16.85
N GLU A 96 -5.13 7.44 15.63
CA GLU A 96 -5.48 8.61 14.83
C GLU A 96 -5.83 8.18 13.40
N THR A 97 -6.72 8.95 12.79
CA THR A 97 -7.22 8.72 11.43
C THR A 97 -6.60 9.74 10.48
N THR A 98 -6.06 9.27 9.36
CA THR A 98 -5.53 10.15 8.30
C THR A 98 -6.18 9.86 6.96
N SER A 99 -6.11 10.82 6.04
CA SER A 99 -6.71 10.68 4.71
C SER A 99 -6.14 9.51 3.89
N GLU A 100 -4.90 9.09 4.17
CA GLU A 100 -4.23 7.97 3.51
C GLU A 100 -4.81 6.61 3.91
N MET A 101 -5.52 6.52 5.04
CA MET A 101 -6.23 5.32 5.49
C MET A 101 -7.43 4.97 4.61
N ARG A 102 -7.96 5.95 3.87
CA ARG A 102 -9.13 5.77 3.01
C ARG A 102 -8.79 4.89 1.80
N GLY A 103 -9.56 3.82 1.64
CA GLY A 103 -9.47 2.88 0.52
C GLY A 103 -8.23 1.99 0.58
N LEU A 104 -7.75 1.68 1.78
CA LEU A 104 -6.84 0.54 1.95
C LEU A 104 -7.64 -0.77 1.90
N GLU A 105 -6.94 -1.86 1.59
CA GLU A 105 -7.47 -3.22 1.50
C GLU A 105 -7.79 -3.79 2.90
N TRP A 106 -8.63 -3.11 3.68
CA TRP A 106 -8.82 -3.37 5.10
C TRP A 106 -9.28 -4.78 5.43
N GLY A 107 -10.16 -5.39 4.61
CA GLY A 107 -10.54 -6.79 4.79
C GLY A 107 -9.35 -7.75 4.67
N ARG A 108 -8.47 -7.55 3.68
CA ARG A 108 -7.23 -8.35 3.52
C ARG A 108 -6.25 -8.08 4.66
N LEU A 109 -6.07 -6.81 5.04
CA LEU A 109 -5.18 -6.43 6.14
C LEU A 109 -5.66 -7.04 7.46
N TYR A 110 -6.97 -6.99 7.73
CA TYR A 110 -7.57 -7.64 8.89
C TYR A 110 -7.21 -9.13 8.90
N GLU A 111 -7.54 -9.89 7.86
CA GLU A 111 -7.28 -11.33 7.82
C GLU A 111 -5.79 -11.68 8.01
N ASN A 112 -4.88 -10.84 7.52
CA ASN A 112 -3.44 -11.08 7.67
C ASN A 112 -2.87 -10.68 9.04
N PHE A 113 -3.45 -9.68 9.71
CA PHE A 113 -2.78 -8.98 10.81
C PHE A 113 -3.58 -8.90 12.12
N HIS A 114 -4.89 -9.18 12.13
CA HIS A 114 -5.73 -8.98 13.33
C HIS A 114 -5.35 -9.87 14.52
N GLY A 115 -4.70 -11.01 14.27
CA GLY A 115 -4.20 -11.91 15.32
C GLY A 115 -2.97 -11.39 16.07
N ASN A 116 -2.35 -10.31 15.61
CA ASN A 116 -1.15 -9.75 16.22
C ASN A 116 -1.50 -8.77 17.34
N GLY A 117 -0.70 -8.78 18.42
CA GLY A 117 -0.81 -7.81 19.51
C GLY A 117 -0.13 -6.48 19.15
N TYR A 118 -0.91 -5.49 18.73
CA TYR A 118 -0.39 -4.13 18.49
C TYR A 118 -0.50 -3.24 19.73
N ASN A 119 0.52 -2.40 19.92
CA ASN A 119 0.43 -1.27 20.85
C ASN A 119 0.15 -0.01 20.03
N GLY A 120 -1.05 0.56 20.18
CA GLY A 120 -1.49 1.71 19.38
C GLY A 120 -0.58 2.95 19.46
N ASP A 121 0.09 3.19 20.59
CA ASP A 121 1.07 4.28 20.70
C ASP A 121 2.29 4.03 19.81
N LYS A 122 2.83 2.81 19.85
CA LYS A 122 3.99 2.44 19.03
C LYS A 122 3.65 2.43 17.54
N VAL A 123 2.48 1.91 17.18
CA VAL A 123 2.00 1.92 15.80
C VAL A 123 1.92 3.37 15.30
N TRP A 124 1.29 4.25 16.09
CA TRP A 124 1.11 5.64 15.68
C TRP A 124 2.43 6.42 15.60
N GLU A 125 3.35 6.21 16.55
CA GLU A 125 4.70 6.81 16.51
C GLU A 125 5.40 6.50 15.18
N ARG A 126 5.34 5.24 14.74
CA ARG A 126 5.97 4.80 13.50
C ARG A 126 5.24 5.29 12.26
N VAL A 127 3.90 5.20 12.23
CA VAL A 127 3.09 5.71 11.12
C VAL A 127 3.34 7.21 10.94
N SER A 128 3.26 8.00 12.01
CA SER A 128 3.45 9.45 11.97
C SER A 128 4.86 9.83 11.48
N ALA A 129 5.90 9.15 11.99
CA ALA A 129 7.27 9.37 11.54
C ALA A 129 7.46 9.08 10.03
N LEU A 130 6.87 8.01 9.52
CA LEU A 130 6.96 7.63 8.10
C LEU A 130 6.12 8.54 7.20
N LEU A 131 4.96 8.99 7.67
CA LEU A 131 4.13 9.96 6.95
C LEU A 131 4.77 11.36 6.95
N ALA A 132 5.63 11.69 7.91
CA ALA A 132 6.39 12.93 7.92
C ALA A 132 7.68 12.87 7.07
N ASP A 133 8.10 11.67 6.64
CA ASP A 133 9.30 11.50 5.82
C ASP A 133 8.99 11.80 4.35
N ASP A 134 9.52 12.91 3.84
CA ASP A 134 9.39 13.35 2.45
C ASP A 134 9.94 12.34 1.41
N PHE A 135 10.75 11.38 1.85
CA PHE A 135 11.24 10.31 1.00
C PHE A 135 10.22 9.17 0.84
N VAL A 136 9.21 9.03 1.69
CA VAL A 136 8.15 8.02 1.50
C VAL A 136 7.17 8.50 0.42
N THR A 137 7.20 7.88 -0.76
CA THR A 137 6.27 8.28 -1.85
C THR A 137 4.96 7.52 -1.84
N ASN A 138 4.96 6.26 -1.35
CA ASN A 138 3.74 5.50 -1.17
C ASN A 138 3.25 5.61 0.27
N ARG A 139 2.63 6.76 0.59
CA ARG A 139 2.10 7.05 1.93
C ARG A 139 1.05 6.03 2.38
N LYS A 140 0.27 5.47 1.46
CA LYS A 140 -0.72 4.41 1.76
C LYS A 140 -0.07 3.09 2.19
N GLY A 141 1.13 2.78 1.70
CA GLY A 141 1.83 1.56 2.09
C GLY A 141 2.43 1.60 3.49
N VAL A 142 2.46 2.78 4.14
CA VAL A 142 2.96 2.94 5.52
C VAL A 142 2.19 2.06 6.50
N PHE A 143 0.87 2.00 6.38
CA PHE A 143 0.03 1.26 7.34
C PHE A 143 0.35 -0.24 7.30
N GLU A 144 0.35 -0.85 6.12
CA GLU A 144 0.71 -2.26 5.97
C GLU A 144 2.17 -2.52 6.34
N TYR A 145 3.08 -1.60 6.02
CA TYR A 145 4.49 -1.72 6.40
C TYR A 145 4.66 -1.81 7.92
N VAL A 146 3.97 -0.95 8.67
CA VAL A 146 4.02 -0.94 10.14
C VAL A 146 3.32 -2.17 10.73
N LEU A 147 2.16 -2.56 10.20
CA LEU A 147 1.45 -3.80 10.62
C LEU A 147 2.32 -5.04 10.40
N GLY A 148 3.04 -5.10 9.28
CA GLY A 148 3.98 -6.16 8.93
C GLY A 148 5.33 -6.10 9.65
N GLY A 149 5.45 -5.34 10.74
CA GLY A 149 6.67 -5.28 11.55
C GLY A 149 7.85 -4.58 10.87
N GLU A 150 7.57 -3.69 9.91
CA GLU A 150 8.58 -2.93 9.16
C GLU A 150 9.53 -3.79 8.30
N GLU A 151 9.05 -4.95 7.86
CA GLU A 151 9.85 -5.89 7.05
C GLU A 151 9.80 -5.56 5.55
N ASN A 152 8.59 -5.41 5.00
CA ASN A 152 8.39 -5.25 3.56
C ASN A 152 8.51 -3.78 3.09
N LYS A 153 9.75 -3.32 2.95
CA LYS A 153 10.08 -1.94 2.58
C LYS A 153 9.56 -1.50 1.21
N SER A 154 9.25 -2.45 0.33
CA SER A 154 8.68 -2.13 -0.99
C SER A 154 7.33 -1.44 -0.91
N LEU A 155 6.65 -1.54 0.23
CA LEU A 155 5.41 -0.83 0.48
C LEU A 155 5.61 0.70 0.56
N LEU A 156 6.81 1.19 0.90
CA LEU A 156 7.03 2.63 1.11
C LEU A 156 7.36 3.41 -0.16
N HIS A 157 7.87 2.74 -1.21
CA HIS A 157 8.42 3.37 -2.42
C HIS A 157 9.29 4.60 -2.09
N ILE A 158 10.53 4.39 -1.66
CA ILE A 158 11.37 5.50 -1.20
C ILE A 158 11.90 6.35 -2.38
N ARG A 159 11.65 7.65 -2.38
CA ARG A 159 12.26 8.65 -3.28
C ARG A 159 13.70 8.84 -2.86
N VAL A 160 14.62 8.55 -3.77
CA VAL A 160 16.01 8.39 -3.36
C VAL A 160 16.81 9.68 -3.49
N PHE A 161 16.72 10.45 -4.58
CA PHE A 161 17.53 11.67 -4.77
C PHE A 161 16.85 12.69 -5.69
N ASP A 162 17.11 13.98 -5.46
CA ASP A 162 16.73 15.05 -6.39
C ASP A 162 17.56 15.02 -7.68
N ASP A 163 17.07 15.62 -8.76
CA ASP A 163 17.73 15.56 -10.06
C ASP A 163 19.11 16.22 -10.09
N ARG A 164 19.36 17.23 -9.26
CA ARG A 164 20.68 17.87 -9.15
C ARG A 164 21.68 16.91 -8.52
N THR A 165 21.26 16.19 -7.47
CA THR A 165 22.06 15.15 -6.80
C THR A 165 22.35 13.99 -7.74
N LYS A 166 21.34 13.50 -8.48
CA LYS A 166 21.52 12.44 -9.49
C LYS A 166 22.53 12.81 -10.57
N LYS A 167 22.37 14.00 -11.18
CA LYS A 167 23.27 14.49 -12.23
C LYS A 167 24.70 14.62 -11.72
N ALA A 168 24.87 15.10 -10.49
CA ALA A 168 26.17 15.23 -9.88
C ALA A 168 26.86 13.88 -9.61
N ALA A 169 26.13 12.90 -9.07
CA ALA A 169 26.66 11.55 -8.85
C ALA A 169 27.03 10.88 -10.18
N TYR A 170 26.16 11.01 -11.19
CA TYR A 170 26.42 10.52 -12.54
C TYR A 170 27.71 11.08 -13.14
N GLN A 171 27.88 12.41 -13.10
CA GLN A 171 29.07 13.05 -13.67
C GLN A 171 30.34 12.58 -12.96
N LYS A 172 30.30 12.53 -11.62
CA LYS A 172 31.44 12.05 -10.81
C LYS A 172 31.81 10.62 -11.17
N GLN A 173 30.85 9.68 -11.11
CA GLN A 173 31.09 8.27 -11.44
C GLN A 173 31.54 8.06 -12.87
N THR A 174 31.01 8.82 -13.81
CA THR A 174 31.35 8.68 -15.23
C THR A 174 32.78 9.16 -15.51
N ASN A 175 33.20 10.29 -14.93
CA ASN A 175 34.57 10.77 -15.05
C ASN A 175 35.56 9.76 -14.46
N GLU A 176 35.33 9.29 -13.23
CA GLU A 176 36.19 8.31 -12.56
C GLU A 176 36.26 6.98 -13.33
N ALA A 177 35.14 6.54 -13.92
CA ALA A 177 35.07 5.31 -14.70
C ALA A 177 35.82 5.42 -16.03
N GLN A 178 35.76 6.58 -16.69
CA GLN A 178 36.51 6.86 -17.92
C GLN A 178 38.02 6.87 -17.66
N GLU A 179 38.47 7.52 -16.59
CA GLU A 179 39.88 7.56 -16.19
C GLU A 179 40.43 6.15 -15.91
N LYS A 180 39.62 5.29 -15.28
CA LYS A 180 40.01 3.91 -14.92
C LYS A 180 39.73 2.88 -16.01
N GLY A 181 39.05 3.26 -17.09
CA GLY A 181 38.63 2.33 -18.15
C GLY A 181 37.67 1.23 -17.69
N ILE A 182 36.77 1.55 -16.75
CA ILE A 182 35.76 0.64 -16.16
C ILE A 182 34.34 1.16 -16.38
N SER A 183 33.31 0.43 -15.96
CA SER A 183 31.92 0.88 -16.01
C SER A 183 31.63 1.98 -14.98
N ASN A 184 30.76 2.93 -15.33
CA ASN A 184 30.22 3.91 -14.38
C ASN A 184 29.11 3.34 -13.46
N CYS A 185 28.75 2.07 -13.61
CA CYS A 185 27.97 1.32 -12.64
C CYS A 185 28.92 0.44 -11.79
N PRO A 186 29.00 0.62 -10.45
CA PRO A 186 29.92 -0.12 -9.58
C PRO A 186 29.81 -1.65 -9.71
N TYR A 187 28.59 -2.19 -9.76
CA TYR A 187 28.36 -3.62 -9.93
C TYR A 187 28.78 -4.15 -11.32
N CYS A 188 28.63 -3.34 -12.38
CA CYS A 188 29.18 -3.71 -13.69
C CYS A 188 30.71 -3.70 -13.65
N ALA A 189 31.33 -2.70 -13.03
CA ALA A 189 32.79 -2.61 -12.93
C ALA A 189 33.42 -3.81 -12.19
N MET A 190 32.69 -4.38 -11.22
CA MET A 190 33.09 -5.58 -10.47
C MET A 190 32.77 -6.90 -11.20
N SER A 191 32.00 -6.89 -12.29
CA SER A 191 31.63 -8.11 -13.01
C SER A 191 32.69 -8.50 -14.05
N GLU A 192 32.70 -9.77 -14.45
CA GLU A 192 33.54 -10.28 -15.56
C GLU A 192 32.78 -10.38 -16.89
N ASN A 193 31.65 -9.68 -17.03
CA ASN A 193 30.81 -9.73 -18.23
C ASN A 193 31.09 -8.57 -19.20
N ALA A 194 30.39 -8.58 -20.33
CA ALA A 194 30.53 -7.56 -21.39
C ALA A 194 30.29 -6.12 -20.91
N ASN A 195 29.62 -5.91 -19.77
CA ASN A 195 29.35 -4.59 -19.23
C ASN A 195 30.47 -4.04 -18.34
N LYS A 196 31.55 -4.80 -18.07
CA LYS A 196 32.66 -4.40 -17.17
C LYS A 196 33.25 -3.03 -17.44
N LYS A 197 33.28 -2.63 -18.71
CA LYS A 197 33.80 -1.32 -19.18
C LYS A 197 32.72 -0.42 -19.79
N LYS A 198 31.44 -0.81 -19.70
CA LYS A 198 30.35 -0.06 -20.33
C LYS A 198 30.07 1.24 -19.58
N ILE A 199 30.13 2.36 -20.28
CA ILE A 199 29.65 3.65 -19.78
C ILE A 199 28.17 3.80 -20.13
N TRP A 200 27.31 3.73 -19.12
CA TRP A 200 25.87 3.89 -19.27
C TRP A 200 25.51 5.38 -19.37
N LYS A 201 24.51 5.71 -20.20
CA LYS A 201 23.94 7.06 -20.26
C LYS A 201 23.13 7.34 -18.99
N PHE A 202 22.99 8.62 -18.64
CA PHE A 202 22.17 9.03 -17.48
C PHE A 202 20.75 8.43 -17.51
N SER A 203 20.11 8.37 -18.68
CA SER A 203 18.76 7.80 -18.87
C SER A 203 18.70 6.27 -18.75
N GLU A 204 19.84 5.58 -18.72
CA GLU A 204 19.96 4.13 -18.54
C GLU A 204 20.32 3.74 -17.10
N MET A 205 20.44 4.75 -16.22
CA MET A 205 20.82 4.60 -14.83
C MET A 205 19.77 5.18 -13.91
N ASP A 206 19.69 4.63 -12.70
CA ASP A 206 18.86 5.12 -11.62
C ASP A 206 19.75 5.33 -10.39
N ALA A 207 19.47 6.41 -9.65
CA ALA A 207 20.18 6.69 -8.42
C ALA A 207 19.71 5.77 -7.29
N ASP A 208 20.64 5.43 -6.42
CA ASP A 208 20.41 4.56 -5.28
C ASP A 208 21.34 4.94 -4.13
N HIS A 209 21.00 4.52 -2.91
CA HIS A 209 21.84 4.76 -1.75
C HIS A 209 22.98 3.74 -1.66
N VAL A 210 24.21 4.18 -1.46
CA VAL A 210 25.35 3.29 -1.18
C VAL A 210 25.07 2.47 0.08
N THR A 211 24.69 3.13 1.16
CA THR A 211 24.09 2.51 2.35
C THR A 211 22.58 2.62 2.23
N ALA A 212 21.87 1.50 2.16
CA ALA A 212 20.41 1.48 2.03
C ALA A 212 19.74 2.36 3.11
N TRP A 213 18.69 3.12 2.73
CA TRP A 213 17.88 3.92 3.66
C TRP A 213 17.44 3.10 4.88
N SER A 214 17.05 1.84 4.65
CA SER A 214 16.63 0.93 5.72
C SER A 214 17.72 0.48 6.70
N LYS A 215 18.98 0.80 6.44
CA LYS A 215 20.11 0.59 7.36
C LYS A 215 20.59 1.93 7.97
N GLY A 216 19.74 2.95 7.97
CA GLY A 216 20.09 4.31 8.40
C GLY A 216 20.85 5.12 7.35
N GLY A 217 20.81 4.68 6.08
CA GLY A 217 21.46 5.38 4.99
C GLY A 217 20.83 6.74 4.73
N VAL A 218 21.56 7.81 5.00
CA VAL A 218 21.07 9.17 4.81
C VAL A 218 20.90 9.47 3.32
N THR A 219 19.79 10.09 2.94
CA THR A 219 19.60 10.65 1.59
C THR A 219 20.43 11.93 1.43
N ALA A 220 21.73 11.76 1.20
CA ALA A 220 22.67 12.84 0.96
C ALA A 220 23.49 12.55 -0.29
N ARG A 221 24.02 13.61 -0.93
CA ARG A 221 24.90 13.48 -2.11
C ARG A 221 26.07 12.51 -1.91
N ALA A 222 26.60 12.42 -0.68
CA ALA A 222 27.67 11.50 -0.33
C ALA A 222 27.25 10.02 -0.34
N ASN A 223 25.96 9.74 -0.13
CA ASN A 223 25.38 8.40 -0.16
C ASN A 223 24.69 8.09 -1.49
N CYS A 224 24.77 8.98 -2.49
CA CYS A 224 24.16 8.77 -3.81
C CYS A 224 25.14 8.04 -4.73
N GLU A 225 24.72 6.91 -5.27
CA GLU A 225 25.37 6.24 -6.39
C GLU A 225 24.41 6.07 -7.58
N MET A 226 24.93 6.02 -8.79
CA MET A 226 24.19 5.68 -10.01
C MET A 226 24.43 4.22 -10.36
N LEU A 227 23.35 3.46 -10.50
CA LEU A 227 23.38 2.07 -10.94
C LEU A 227 22.71 1.93 -12.30
N CYS A 228 23.18 1.03 -13.16
CA CYS A 228 22.42 0.71 -14.38
C CYS A 228 21.04 0.16 -13.98
N LYS A 229 20.02 0.38 -14.82
CA LYS A 229 18.64 -0.04 -14.55
C LYS A 229 18.48 -1.51 -14.18
N SER A 230 19.37 -2.38 -14.65
CA SER A 230 19.36 -3.80 -14.29
C SER A 230 19.81 -4.03 -12.85
N HIS A 231 20.95 -3.46 -12.45
CA HIS A 231 21.49 -3.59 -11.09
C HIS A 231 20.66 -2.81 -10.06
N ASN A 232 20.12 -1.64 -10.41
CA ASN A 232 19.22 -0.91 -9.52
C ASN A 232 17.98 -1.76 -9.18
N ARG A 233 17.35 -2.37 -10.22
CA ARG A 233 16.22 -3.29 -10.02
C ARG A 233 16.58 -4.52 -9.18
N ALA A 234 17.75 -5.11 -9.40
CA ALA A 234 18.21 -6.28 -8.65
C ALA A 234 18.53 -5.98 -7.17
N LYS A 235 18.92 -4.74 -6.84
CA LYS A 235 19.25 -4.32 -5.48
C LYS A 235 18.03 -4.23 -4.55
N GLY A 236 16.82 -4.18 -5.11
CA GLY A 236 15.58 -4.39 -4.35
C GLY A 236 15.18 -3.23 -3.43
N ASN A 237 15.70 -2.03 -3.66
CA ASN A 237 15.30 -0.82 -2.93
C ASN A 237 14.03 -0.16 -3.52
N ARG A 238 13.19 -0.92 -4.22
CA ARG A 238 11.83 -0.47 -4.59
C ARG A 238 10.87 -0.85 -3.50
#